data_AF-A0A7W0LAD1-F1
#
_entry.id   AF-A0A7W0LAD1-F1
#
_cell.length_a   1.000
_cell.length_b   1.000
_cell.length_c   1.000
_cell.angle_alpha   90.00
_cell.angle_beta   90.00
_cell.angle_gamma   90.00
#
_symmetry.space_group_name_H-M   'P 1'
#
loop_
_entity.id
_entity.type
_entity.pdbx_description
1 polymer ?
#
loop_
_entity_poly.entity_id
_entity_poly.type
_entity_poly.pdbx_seq_one_letter_code
_entity_poly.pdbx_strand_id
1 'polypeptide(L)'
;MAAFAGPVGTSRLVRNHELLGSGTPFATTPPPYDSGALGGTVNTLVTGKGRVLDSYPSLTGTQGNCAGGPMPWGSWVTCEETVNGPDVFDDFNRGDAPPTTYEVNALLKKPHGYVFEVPADGVSSGEPVRSTGRFSHEAIAYAPNEDAFYLTEDDFGFPSGFYRYVPPRRPGPTRQLRDGGRLFMLAVRGVPEARLEAAKQVGVRVPVEWVEIDDPDPTFPMNRRGTRPTVTNDEAIHAVAEQGWVQGAAYFSRLEGATYDRDIVYFVSTQGGGDRAPWTRGDPAVPFPGFGNGFGQIFAYHTRSQELELVYVSPGPDVLDFPDNITTRGGVLVSCEDGSNGNYLRGLTPNGVLFDIAQNLIPKGDDIGGDEFAGSTFSPDGSTLFVNIQASTGMSIAIFGNWSSMGM
;
A
#
# COMPACT_ATOMS: atom_id res chain seq x y z
N MET A 1 -7.76 -4.58 1.39
CA MET A 1 -9.24 -4.76 1.42
C MET A 1 -9.80 -4.08 2.66
N ALA A 2 -11.04 -3.60 2.63
CA ALA A 2 -11.76 -3.15 3.83
C ALA A 2 -13.19 -3.70 3.95
N ALA A 3 -13.69 -3.79 5.18
CA ALA A 3 -15.06 -4.18 5.50
C ALA A 3 -15.88 -3.02 6.10
N PHE A 4 -17.09 -2.82 5.57
CA PHE A 4 -18.01 -1.73 5.91
C PHE A 4 -19.39 -2.27 6.29
N ALA A 5 -20.22 -1.44 6.95
CA ALA A 5 -21.57 -1.85 7.35
C ALA A 5 -22.49 -2.07 6.13
N GLY A 6 -23.06 -3.28 6.02
CA GLY A 6 -24.15 -3.56 5.10
C GLY A 6 -25.53 -3.40 5.76
N PRO A 7 -26.60 -3.86 5.10
CA PRO A 7 -27.88 -4.16 5.74
C PRO A 7 -27.75 -5.07 6.98
N VAL A 8 -28.82 -5.16 7.78
CA VAL A 8 -28.85 -5.85 9.08
C VAL A 8 -28.19 -7.25 9.04
N GLY A 9 -27.10 -7.43 9.79
CA GLY A 9 -26.37 -8.70 9.88
C GLY A 9 -25.44 -9.01 8.70
N THR A 10 -25.03 -8.01 7.93
CA THR A 10 -24.15 -8.15 6.76
C THR A 10 -22.99 -7.14 6.77
N SER A 11 -21.89 -7.50 6.13
CA SER A 11 -20.74 -6.62 5.84
C SER A 11 -20.58 -6.45 4.33
N ARG A 12 -20.12 -5.27 3.92
CA ARG A 12 -19.72 -4.95 2.55
C ARG A 12 -18.20 -4.97 2.48
N LEU A 13 -17.63 -5.88 1.70
CA LEU A 13 -16.19 -5.95 1.46
C LEU A 13 -15.87 -5.18 0.19
N VAL A 14 -14.82 -4.34 0.22
CA VAL A 14 -14.20 -3.79 -1.00
C VAL A 14 -12.84 -4.45 -1.16
N ARG A 15 -12.70 -5.25 -2.22
CA ARG A 15 -11.49 -6.00 -2.57
C ARG A 15 -10.85 -5.40 -3.81
N ASN A 16 -9.53 -5.33 -3.82
CA ASN A 16 -8.79 -4.98 -5.02
C ASN A 16 -8.59 -6.19 -5.92
N HIS A 17 -8.20 -5.92 -7.16
CA HIS A 17 -7.61 -6.87 -8.08
C HIS A 17 -6.25 -6.32 -8.52
N GLU A 18 -5.23 -6.72 -7.77
CA GLU A 18 -3.82 -6.48 -8.06
C GLU A 18 -3.45 -7.21 -9.35
N LEU A 19 -3.48 -6.49 -10.46
CA LEU A 19 -3.17 -7.00 -11.79
C LEU A 19 -2.33 -5.95 -12.51
N LEU A 20 -1.05 -6.26 -12.71
CA LEU A 20 -0.13 -5.49 -13.53
C LEU A 20 -0.25 -5.88 -15.01
N GLY A 21 0.15 -4.97 -15.89
CA GLY A 21 0.20 -5.19 -17.33
C GLY A 21 -1.08 -4.82 -18.08
N SER A 22 -0.96 -4.81 -19.40
CA SER A 22 -1.98 -4.27 -20.29
C SER A 22 -2.79 -5.35 -21.01
N GLY A 23 -4.08 -5.08 -21.21
CA GLY A 23 -5.04 -6.03 -21.76
C GLY A 23 -6.48 -5.50 -21.73
N THR A 24 -7.46 -6.40 -21.63
CA THR A 24 -8.88 -6.02 -21.54
C THR A 24 -9.31 -6.00 -20.08
N PRO A 25 -9.89 -4.89 -19.55
CA PRO A 25 -10.39 -4.83 -18.19
C PRO A 25 -11.37 -5.96 -17.87
N PHE A 26 -11.29 -6.52 -16.65
CA PHE A 26 -12.12 -7.66 -16.22
C PHE A 26 -13.63 -7.39 -16.28
N ALA A 27 -14.05 -6.12 -16.30
CA ALA A 27 -15.41 -5.70 -16.60
C ALA A 27 -15.46 -4.32 -17.28
N THR A 28 -16.52 -4.08 -18.04
CA THR A 28 -16.79 -2.80 -18.74
C THR A 28 -17.89 -1.95 -18.08
N THR A 29 -18.37 -2.38 -16.91
CA THR A 29 -19.28 -1.62 -16.04
C THR A 29 -18.78 -1.79 -14.59
N PRO A 30 -18.40 -0.71 -13.88
CA PRO A 30 -18.35 0.69 -14.35
C PRO A 30 -17.43 0.89 -15.57
N PRO A 31 -17.55 2.01 -16.28
CA PRO A 31 -16.62 2.35 -17.36
C PRO A 31 -15.18 2.37 -16.84
N PRO A 32 -14.22 1.72 -17.52
CA PRO A 32 -12.86 1.62 -17.02
C PRO A 32 -12.12 2.96 -17.04
N TYR A 33 -11.25 3.19 -16.05
CA TYR A 33 -10.32 4.33 -16.07
C TYR A 33 -9.45 4.26 -17.33
N ASP A 34 -8.72 3.16 -17.53
CA ASP A 34 -8.14 2.79 -18.81
C ASP A 34 -8.70 1.49 -19.36
N SER A 35 -9.25 1.59 -20.56
CA SER A 35 -9.62 0.48 -21.45
C SER A 35 -8.50 -0.52 -21.80
N GLY A 36 -7.25 -0.22 -21.45
CA GLY A 36 -6.07 -1.07 -21.65
C GLY A 36 -5.50 -1.71 -20.38
N ALA A 37 -6.09 -1.50 -19.21
CA ALA A 37 -5.56 -1.97 -17.92
C ALA A 37 -6.42 -3.09 -17.30
N LEU A 38 -5.79 -3.99 -16.54
CA LEU A 38 -6.41 -5.25 -16.10
C LEU A 38 -7.11 -5.20 -14.74
N GLY A 39 -6.63 -4.35 -13.82
CA GLY A 39 -7.06 -4.29 -12.42
C GLY A 39 -8.31 -3.44 -12.14
N GLY A 40 -8.55 -3.23 -10.85
CA GLY A 40 -9.71 -2.51 -10.30
C GLY A 40 -10.14 -3.05 -8.94
N THR A 41 -11.43 -2.95 -8.63
CA THR A 41 -12.00 -3.44 -7.37
C THR A 41 -13.33 -4.15 -7.57
N VAL A 42 -13.65 -5.07 -6.66
CA VAL A 42 -14.96 -5.73 -6.55
C VAL A 42 -15.55 -5.49 -5.17
N ASN A 43 -16.79 -5.00 -5.15
CA ASN A 43 -17.61 -4.95 -3.94
C ASN A 43 -18.31 -6.30 -3.77
N THR A 44 -18.31 -6.84 -2.54
CA THR A 44 -18.96 -8.11 -2.21
C THR A 44 -19.77 -7.96 -0.91
N LEU A 45 -21.06 -8.26 -0.96
CA LEU A 45 -21.92 -8.26 0.22
C LEU A 45 -21.90 -9.66 0.86
N VAL A 46 -21.54 -9.75 2.14
CA VAL A 46 -21.48 -11.03 2.89
C VAL A 46 -22.34 -10.98 4.15
N THR A 47 -22.96 -12.11 4.50
CA THR A 47 -23.57 -12.28 5.83
C THR A 47 -22.49 -12.29 6.93
N GLY A 48 -22.88 -12.05 8.19
CA GLY A 48 -22.04 -12.30 9.38
C GLY A 48 -21.65 -13.77 9.62
N LYS A 49 -21.83 -14.65 8.62
CA LYS A 49 -21.29 -16.02 8.57
C LYS A 49 -20.49 -16.27 7.27
N GLY A 50 -19.92 -15.21 6.68
CA GLY A 50 -19.09 -15.27 5.47
C GLY A 50 -19.82 -15.56 4.15
N ARG A 51 -21.05 -16.12 4.19
CA ARG A 51 -21.81 -16.43 2.95
C ARG A 51 -22.06 -15.17 2.14
N VAL A 52 -21.59 -15.17 0.89
CA VAL A 52 -21.87 -14.14 -0.13
C VAL A 52 -23.36 -14.03 -0.43
N LEU A 53 -23.82 -12.79 -0.60
CA LEU A 53 -25.18 -12.40 -0.99
C LEU A 53 -25.22 -11.80 -2.40
N ASP A 54 -24.23 -10.97 -2.72
CA ASP A 54 -24.10 -10.19 -3.95
C ASP A 54 -22.62 -9.86 -4.19
N SER A 55 -22.21 -9.65 -5.44
CA SER A 55 -20.86 -9.21 -5.78
C SER A 55 -20.80 -8.57 -7.16
N TYR A 56 -20.16 -7.41 -7.28
CA TYR A 56 -20.08 -6.66 -8.55
C TYR A 56 -18.76 -5.86 -8.67
N PRO A 57 -18.26 -5.59 -9.90
CA PRO A 57 -17.15 -4.68 -10.14
C PRO A 57 -17.49 -3.26 -9.69
N SER A 58 -16.60 -2.64 -8.90
CA SER A 58 -16.78 -1.29 -8.33
C SER A 58 -15.75 -0.27 -8.81
N LEU A 59 -14.62 -0.73 -9.35
CA LEU A 59 -13.66 0.04 -10.16
C LEU A 59 -13.07 -0.92 -11.21
N THR A 60 -12.70 -0.41 -12.37
CA THR A 60 -12.19 -1.20 -13.51
C THR A 60 -11.14 -0.38 -14.27
N GLY A 61 -10.17 -1.04 -14.89
CA GLY A 61 -9.19 -0.38 -15.76
C GLY A 61 -8.14 0.44 -15.01
N THR A 62 -7.76 0.00 -13.82
CA THR A 62 -6.57 0.46 -13.07
C THR A 62 -5.51 -0.65 -13.09
N GLN A 63 -4.31 -0.40 -12.56
CA GLN A 63 -3.22 -1.39 -12.50
C GLN A 63 -2.68 -1.55 -11.08
N GLY A 64 -2.11 -2.72 -10.78
CA GLY A 64 -1.33 -2.93 -9.55
C GLY A 64 -2.09 -2.53 -8.30
N ASN A 65 -3.40 -2.81 -8.23
CA ASN A 65 -4.22 -2.42 -7.09
C ASN A 65 -3.90 -3.31 -5.88
N CYS A 66 -2.82 -3.02 -5.16
CA CYS A 66 -2.33 -3.85 -4.06
C CYS A 66 -3.20 -3.63 -2.79
N ALA A 67 -2.95 -2.62 -1.95
CA ALA A 67 -3.86 -2.23 -0.86
C ALA A 67 -4.49 -0.82 -1.00
N GLY A 68 -4.46 -0.03 0.06
CA GLY A 68 -5.30 1.15 0.23
C GLY A 68 -5.74 1.44 1.67
N GLY A 69 -6.91 2.06 1.83
CA GLY A 69 -7.39 2.61 3.10
C GLY A 69 -8.90 2.67 3.31
N PRO A 70 -9.43 2.28 4.49
CA PRO A 70 -10.84 2.48 4.83
C PRO A 70 -11.11 3.92 5.27
N MET A 71 -12.02 4.61 4.59
CA MET A 71 -12.44 5.96 4.94
C MET A 71 -13.66 5.95 5.88
N PRO A 72 -13.69 6.80 6.93
CA PRO A 72 -14.73 6.76 7.97
C PRO A 72 -16.12 7.20 7.47
N TRP A 73 -16.24 7.64 6.21
CA TRP A 73 -17.51 8.00 5.58
C TRP A 73 -18.14 6.90 4.72
N GLY A 74 -17.47 5.75 4.53
CA GLY A 74 -18.02 4.58 3.82
C GLY A 74 -17.46 4.32 2.42
N SER A 75 -16.18 4.65 2.20
CA SER A 75 -15.44 4.31 0.98
C SER A 75 -14.12 3.63 1.32
N TRP A 76 -13.60 2.86 0.38
CA TRP A 76 -12.23 2.39 0.33
C TRP A 76 -11.49 3.26 -0.67
N VAL A 77 -10.30 3.75 -0.33
CA VAL A 77 -9.38 4.31 -1.31
C VAL A 77 -8.44 3.17 -1.69
N THR A 78 -8.43 2.75 -2.96
CA THR A 78 -7.45 1.80 -3.49
C THR A 78 -6.26 2.57 -4.03
N CYS A 79 -5.06 2.02 -3.85
CA CYS A 79 -3.82 2.53 -4.38
C CYS A 79 -3.43 1.73 -5.65
N GLU A 80 -2.70 2.36 -6.58
CA GLU A 80 -2.00 1.67 -7.68
C GLU A 80 -0.50 1.65 -7.38
N GLU A 81 0.05 0.47 -7.16
CA GLU A 81 1.47 0.23 -6.87
C GLU A 81 2.28 0.18 -8.18
N THR A 82 2.38 1.31 -8.89
CA THR A 82 3.18 1.40 -10.12
C THR A 82 3.44 2.86 -10.54
N VAL A 83 4.28 3.08 -11.55
CA VAL A 83 4.34 4.36 -12.31
C VAL A 83 3.91 4.19 -13.78
N ASN A 84 3.48 2.98 -14.16
CA ASN A 84 3.25 2.56 -15.55
C ASN A 84 2.32 3.47 -16.37
N GLY A 85 2.50 3.45 -17.68
CA GLY A 85 1.74 4.30 -18.61
C GLY A 85 2.35 4.35 -20.00
N PRO A 86 1.67 5.03 -20.96
CA PRO A 86 2.18 5.19 -22.32
C PRO A 86 3.39 6.15 -22.44
N ASP A 87 3.75 6.83 -21.35
CA ASP A 87 4.78 7.87 -21.24
C ASP A 87 6.07 7.44 -20.54
N VAL A 88 6.13 6.21 -20.02
CA VAL A 88 7.32 5.57 -19.43
C VAL A 88 7.64 4.25 -20.15
N PHE A 89 8.90 3.81 -20.15
CA PHE A 89 9.23 2.44 -20.62
C PHE A 89 8.56 1.38 -19.72
N ASP A 90 8.44 0.16 -20.25
CA ASP A 90 7.83 -0.97 -19.54
C ASP A 90 8.51 -1.29 -18.20
N ASP A 91 7.71 -1.90 -17.33
CA ASP A 91 8.04 -2.23 -15.95
C ASP A 91 9.20 -3.23 -15.80
N PHE A 92 9.84 -3.18 -14.64
CA PHE A 92 11.04 -3.91 -14.28
C PHE A 92 10.76 -5.18 -13.46
N ASN A 93 9.54 -5.71 -13.46
CA ASN A 93 9.24 -6.95 -12.73
C ASN A 93 10.02 -8.14 -13.36
N ARG A 94 11.07 -8.62 -12.67
CA ARG A 94 12.39 -8.87 -13.30
C ARG A 94 12.70 -10.32 -13.68
N GLY A 95 12.02 -10.87 -14.70
CA GLY A 95 12.51 -12.06 -15.40
C GLY A 95 13.80 -11.80 -16.19
N ASP A 96 14.50 -12.86 -16.67
CA ASP A 96 15.73 -12.78 -17.50
C ASP A 96 15.52 -12.14 -18.91
N ALA A 97 14.40 -11.48 -19.14
CA ALA A 97 13.97 -10.99 -20.44
C ALA A 97 14.52 -9.56 -20.71
N PRO A 98 14.97 -9.24 -21.94
CA PRO A 98 15.42 -7.89 -22.26
C PRO A 98 14.31 -6.84 -22.10
N PRO A 99 14.62 -5.56 -21.77
CA PRO A 99 13.67 -4.44 -21.70
C PRO A 99 12.91 -4.05 -22.99
N THR A 100 12.86 -4.96 -23.98
CA THR A 100 12.18 -4.78 -25.27
C THR A 100 11.21 -5.93 -25.59
N THR A 101 10.97 -6.84 -24.66
CA THR A 101 10.02 -7.98 -24.82
C THR A 101 8.84 -7.93 -23.85
N TYR A 102 8.71 -6.86 -23.08
CA TYR A 102 7.59 -6.64 -22.17
C TYR A 102 6.39 -6.07 -22.92
N GLU A 103 5.19 -6.54 -22.58
CA GLU A 103 3.90 -6.03 -23.11
C GLU A 103 3.12 -5.25 -22.03
N VAL A 104 3.81 -4.87 -20.95
CA VAL A 104 3.21 -4.34 -19.72
C VAL A 104 2.50 -3.01 -19.99
N ASN A 105 3.10 -2.10 -20.74
CA ASN A 105 2.51 -0.80 -21.06
C ASN A 105 1.89 -0.72 -22.46
N ALA A 106 1.96 -1.80 -23.25
CA ALA A 106 1.71 -1.80 -24.70
C ALA A 106 0.29 -1.40 -25.14
N LEU A 107 -0.74 -1.64 -24.33
CA LEU A 107 -2.14 -1.29 -24.61
C LEU A 107 -2.67 -0.13 -23.75
N LEU A 108 -1.84 0.43 -22.85
CA LEU A 108 -2.19 1.57 -22.00
C LEU A 108 -2.32 2.87 -22.81
N LYS A 109 -3.14 3.77 -22.29
CA LYS A 109 -3.57 5.04 -22.92
C LYS A 109 -3.59 6.19 -21.92
N LYS A 110 -3.50 5.90 -20.62
CA LYS A 110 -3.36 6.86 -19.51
C LYS A 110 -2.14 6.53 -18.63
N PRO A 111 -1.56 7.54 -17.96
CA PRO A 111 -0.73 7.33 -16.79
C PRO A 111 -1.47 6.55 -15.68
N HIS A 112 -0.73 5.73 -14.95
CA HIS A 112 -1.11 5.04 -13.71
C HIS A 112 -0.12 5.39 -12.58
N GLY A 113 -0.43 4.93 -11.38
CA GLY A 113 0.29 5.24 -10.14
C GLY A 113 -0.46 6.21 -9.24
N TYR A 114 -1.79 6.11 -9.18
CA TYR A 114 -2.64 7.01 -8.41
C TYR A 114 -3.55 6.27 -7.43
N VAL A 115 -4.10 7.01 -6.46
CA VAL A 115 -5.16 6.49 -5.60
C VAL A 115 -6.55 6.83 -6.14
N PHE A 116 -7.52 5.92 -5.96
CA PHE A 116 -8.90 6.04 -6.43
C PHE A 116 -9.90 5.79 -5.30
N GLU A 117 -10.92 6.65 -5.17
CA GLU A 117 -11.97 6.47 -4.17
C GLU A 117 -13.11 5.56 -4.69
N VAL A 118 -13.41 4.50 -3.95
CA VAL A 118 -14.42 3.47 -4.25
C VAL A 118 -15.45 3.43 -3.11
N PRO A 119 -16.74 3.75 -3.34
CA PRO A 119 -17.74 3.65 -2.29
C PRO A 119 -18.04 2.18 -1.95
N ALA A 120 -18.28 1.89 -0.66
CA ALA A 120 -18.64 0.54 -0.20
C ALA A 120 -20.03 0.07 -0.69
N ASP A 121 -20.85 1.01 -1.18
CA ASP A 121 -22.12 0.75 -1.85
C ASP A 121 -22.24 1.62 -3.10
N GLY A 122 -22.34 0.99 -4.27
CA GLY A 122 -22.20 1.66 -5.57
C GLY A 122 -20.82 1.46 -6.18
N VAL A 123 -20.50 2.27 -7.19
CA VAL A 123 -19.26 2.18 -7.99
C VAL A 123 -18.47 3.48 -7.90
N SER A 124 -17.16 3.40 -8.12
CA SER A 124 -16.28 4.57 -8.25
C SER A 124 -16.65 5.43 -9.44
N SER A 125 -16.22 6.69 -9.42
CA SER A 125 -16.23 7.57 -10.60
C SER A 125 -15.15 7.22 -11.62
N GLY A 126 -14.12 6.45 -11.22
CA GLY A 126 -12.97 6.17 -12.08
C GLY A 126 -12.01 7.35 -12.26
N GLU A 127 -12.11 8.37 -11.42
CA GLU A 127 -11.23 9.55 -11.45
C GLU A 127 -10.09 9.42 -10.40
N PRO A 128 -8.81 9.52 -10.80
CA PRO A 128 -7.66 9.45 -9.89
C PRO A 128 -7.47 10.74 -9.09
N VAL A 129 -6.88 10.63 -7.90
CA VAL A 129 -6.58 11.77 -7.03
C VAL A 129 -5.12 12.21 -7.22
N ARG A 130 -4.81 12.72 -8.41
CA ARG A 130 -3.43 12.97 -8.91
C ARG A 130 -2.49 13.67 -7.94
N SER A 131 -2.98 14.64 -7.18
CA SER A 131 -2.19 15.41 -6.22
C SER A 131 -1.71 14.62 -4.99
N THR A 132 -2.10 13.34 -4.82
CA THR A 132 -1.50 12.46 -3.82
C THR A 132 -0.11 11.96 -4.22
N GLY A 133 0.29 12.10 -5.49
CA GLY A 133 1.53 11.58 -6.03
C GLY A 133 1.32 10.64 -7.22
N ARG A 134 2.34 10.51 -8.08
CA ARG A 134 2.49 9.43 -9.06
C ARG A 134 3.74 8.61 -8.74
N PHE A 135 3.54 7.53 -7.99
CA PHE A 135 4.56 6.57 -7.55
C PHE A 135 3.86 5.23 -7.18
N SER A 136 4.61 4.23 -6.72
CA SER A 136 4.08 2.96 -6.21
C SER A 136 3.35 3.12 -4.87
N HIS A 137 2.13 3.67 -4.90
CA HIS A 137 1.29 3.76 -3.71
C HIS A 137 0.87 2.34 -3.29
N GLU A 138 1.15 1.98 -2.04
CA GLU A 138 0.66 0.71 -1.48
C GLU A 138 -0.55 0.96 -0.57
N ALA A 139 -0.38 1.65 0.56
CA ALA A 139 -1.47 1.90 1.51
C ALA A 139 -1.73 3.38 1.80
N ILE A 140 -2.92 3.68 2.34
CA ILE A 140 -3.33 5.04 2.71
C ILE A 140 -4.13 5.08 4.02
N ALA A 141 -3.65 5.83 5.01
CA ALA A 141 -4.29 6.00 6.31
C ALA A 141 -4.83 7.42 6.49
N TYR A 142 -6.13 7.58 6.78
CA TYR A 142 -6.72 8.88 7.08
C TYR A 142 -6.64 9.20 8.58
N ALA A 143 -6.14 10.39 8.93
CA ALA A 143 -6.05 10.90 10.30
C ALA A 143 -7.09 12.01 10.56
N PRO A 144 -8.25 11.71 11.19
CA PRO A 144 -9.34 12.68 11.35
C PRO A 144 -8.99 13.89 12.25
N ASN A 145 -7.96 13.78 13.07
CA ASN A 145 -7.48 14.85 13.93
C ASN A 145 -6.63 15.91 13.18
N GLU A 146 -6.16 15.60 11.97
CA GLU A 146 -5.44 16.55 11.10
C GLU A 146 -6.21 16.91 9.82
N ASP A 147 -7.28 16.17 9.47
CA ASP A 147 -7.91 16.16 8.13
C ASP A 147 -6.89 15.86 7.00
N ALA A 148 -5.89 15.01 7.30
CA ALA A 148 -4.80 14.62 6.40
C ALA A 148 -4.80 13.11 6.14
N PHE A 149 -4.20 12.72 5.03
CA PHE A 149 -4.00 11.33 4.62
C PHE A 149 -2.49 11.03 4.63
N TYR A 150 -2.13 9.80 4.96
CA TYR A 150 -0.75 9.33 5.02
C TYR A 150 -0.59 8.18 4.05
N LEU A 151 0.43 8.21 3.20
CA LEU A 151 0.62 7.24 2.12
C LEU A 151 1.98 6.57 2.25
N THR A 152 2.02 5.29 1.91
CA THR A 152 3.24 4.49 1.82
C THR A 152 3.58 4.24 0.35
N GLU A 153 4.88 4.29 0.06
CA GLU A 153 5.47 4.03 -1.26
C GLU A 153 6.29 2.75 -1.15
N ASP A 154 5.91 1.69 -1.86
CA ASP A 154 6.76 0.51 -1.98
C ASP A 154 7.64 0.68 -3.23
N ASP A 155 8.87 1.18 -3.02
CA ASP A 155 9.89 1.10 -4.06
C ASP A 155 10.82 -0.07 -3.70
N PHE A 156 10.70 -1.14 -4.46
CA PHE A 156 11.56 -2.32 -4.35
C PHE A 156 13.02 -1.99 -4.72
N GLY A 157 13.23 -1.05 -5.65
CA GLY A 157 14.52 -0.77 -6.27
C GLY A 157 15.29 0.39 -5.64
N PHE A 158 14.60 1.34 -5.03
CA PHE A 158 15.14 2.58 -4.48
C PHE A 158 14.58 2.82 -3.06
N PRO A 159 15.00 3.87 -2.32
CA PRO A 159 14.39 4.15 -1.02
C PRO A 159 12.90 4.45 -1.10
N SER A 160 12.12 3.93 -0.15
CA SER A 160 10.72 4.33 0.02
C SER A 160 10.58 5.65 0.78
N GLY A 161 9.57 6.44 0.41
CA GLY A 161 9.08 7.59 1.15
C GLY A 161 7.79 7.33 1.95
N PHE A 162 7.69 7.96 3.12
CA PHE A 162 6.42 8.09 3.85
C PHE A 162 5.84 9.48 3.61
N TYR A 163 4.62 9.54 3.07
CA TYR A 163 4.02 10.77 2.58
C TYR A 163 2.82 11.20 3.41
N ARG A 164 2.50 12.50 3.31
CA ARG A 164 1.32 13.13 3.90
C ARG A 164 0.65 14.01 2.85
N TYR A 165 -0.58 13.69 2.50
CA TYR A 165 -1.42 14.49 1.62
C TYR A 165 -2.42 15.34 2.42
N VAL A 166 -2.46 16.64 2.13
CA VAL A 166 -3.44 17.58 2.68
C VAL A 166 -4.37 18.04 1.55
N PRO A 167 -5.65 17.66 1.55
CA PRO A 167 -6.59 18.03 0.49
C PRO A 167 -6.88 19.54 0.51
N PRO A 168 -7.31 20.15 -0.62
CA PRO A 168 -7.57 21.59 -0.68
C PRO A 168 -8.82 22.00 0.14
N ARG A 169 -9.62 21.02 0.57
CA ARG A 169 -10.74 21.16 1.50
C ARG A 169 -10.79 19.92 2.38
N ARG A 170 -10.92 20.12 3.70
CA ARG A 170 -11.17 19.06 4.69
C ARG A 170 -12.33 18.16 4.23
N PRO A 171 -12.21 16.81 4.25
CA PRO A 171 -13.25 15.92 3.72
C PRO A 171 -14.63 16.19 4.35
N GLY A 172 -14.64 16.31 5.69
CA GLY A 172 -15.71 16.93 6.47
C GLY A 172 -17.14 16.48 6.07
N PRO A 173 -18.09 17.43 5.93
CA PRO A 173 -19.43 17.11 5.45
C PRO A 173 -19.49 16.56 4.02
N THR A 174 -18.45 16.77 3.20
CA THR A 174 -18.45 16.35 1.79
C THR A 174 -18.09 14.89 1.57
N ARG A 175 -17.52 14.21 2.60
CA ARG A 175 -17.33 12.74 2.61
C ARG A 175 -16.64 12.21 1.33
N GLN A 176 -15.51 12.81 1.00
CA GLN A 176 -14.79 12.57 -0.25
C GLN A 176 -13.31 12.91 -0.09
N LEU A 177 -12.41 12.09 -0.63
CA LEU A 177 -11.03 12.46 -0.91
C LEU A 177 -11.02 13.40 -2.14
N ARG A 178 -10.35 14.55 -2.04
CA ARG A 178 -10.35 15.58 -3.08
C ARG A 178 -8.97 15.80 -3.64
N ASP A 179 -8.87 15.79 -4.97
CA ASP A 179 -7.69 16.20 -5.73
C ASP A 179 -7.45 17.73 -5.65
N GLY A 180 -6.26 18.18 -6.03
CA GLY A 180 -5.81 19.57 -6.03
C GLY A 180 -5.23 20.06 -4.70
N GLY A 181 -4.69 19.14 -3.88
CA GLY A 181 -4.13 19.42 -2.55
C GLY A 181 -2.62 19.68 -2.56
N ARG A 182 -1.96 19.36 -1.44
CA ARG A 182 -0.51 19.48 -1.27
C ARG A 182 0.05 18.17 -0.71
N LEU A 183 1.13 17.68 -1.32
CA LEU A 183 1.85 16.48 -0.92
C LEU A 183 3.12 16.86 -0.16
N PHE A 184 3.44 16.10 0.89
CA PHE A 184 4.66 16.24 1.67
C PHE A 184 5.31 14.88 1.90
N MET A 185 6.62 14.85 2.04
CA MET A 185 7.40 13.67 2.42
C MET A 185 8.01 13.86 3.82
N LEU A 186 8.13 12.78 4.59
CA LEU A 186 8.66 12.81 5.97
C LEU A 186 10.19 13.03 5.99
N ALA A 187 10.65 13.98 6.79
CA ALA A 187 12.05 14.18 7.15
C ALA A 187 12.24 14.05 8.67
N VAL A 188 13.39 13.52 9.13
CA VAL A 188 13.72 13.48 10.57
C VAL A 188 14.41 14.79 10.96
N ARG A 189 13.90 15.48 11.98
CA ARG A 189 14.28 16.88 12.23
C ARG A 189 15.75 17.02 12.60
N GLY A 190 16.50 17.75 11.77
CA GLY A 190 17.94 17.93 11.93
C GLY A 190 18.80 16.69 11.57
N VAL A 191 18.21 15.66 10.98
CA VAL A 191 18.90 14.48 10.43
C VAL A 191 18.49 14.34 8.95
N PRO A 192 19.05 15.14 8.04
CA PRO A 192 18.73 15.07 6.62
C PRO A 192 19.15 13.71 6.06
N GLU A 193 18.37 13.17 5.11
CA GLU A 193 18.66 11.88 4.47
C GLU A 193 18.76 10.71 5.48
N ALA A 194 17.93 10.77 6.54
CA ALA A 194 17.93 9.80 7.63
C ALA A 194 17.71 8.35 7.15
N ARG A 195 18.61 7.46 7.57
CA ARG A 195 18.55 6.02 7.26
C ARG A 195 17.63 5.26 8.21
N LEU A 196 16.33 5.26 7.90
CA LEU A 196 15.32 4.56 8.69
C LEU A 196 15.21 3.08 8.29
N GLU A 197 15.62 2.70 7.08
CA GLU A 197 15.78 1.30 6.65
C GLU A 197 16.73 0.51 7.56
N ALA A 198 17.70 1.20 8.16
CA ALA A 198 18.70 0.65 9.06
C ALA A 198 18.39 0.88 10.56
N ALA A 199 17.20 1.38 10.91
CA ALA A 199 16.84 1.67 12.30
C ALA A 199 16.55 0.40 13.10
N LYS A 200 17.28 0.17 14.20
CA LYS A 200 17.14 -1.03 15.06
C LYS A 200 16.73 -0.71 16.51
N GLN A 201 16.52 0.57 16.85
CA GLN A 201 16.24 1.00 18.23
C GLN A 201 14.74 1.22 18.44
N VAL A 202 14.06 0.17 18.90
CA VAL A 202 12.62 0.20 19.24
C VAL A 202 12.33 1.13 20.42
N GLY A 203 11.16 1.78 20.41
CA GLY A 203 10.64 2.61 21.51
C GLY A 203 11.26 4.00 21.64
N VAL A 204 12.15 4.40 20.71
CA VAL A 204 12.66 5.77 20.64
C VAL A 204 11.78 6.60 19.68
N ARG A 205 11.37 7.77 20.18
CA ARG A 205 10.68 8.79 19.39
C ARG A 205 11.67 9.81 18.85
N VAL A 206 11.57 10.09 17.55
CA VAL A 206 12.29 11.18 16.89
C VAL A 206 11.31 12.23 16.38
N PRO A 207 11.55 13.54 16.61
CA PRO A 207 10.71 14.58 16.05
C PRO A 207 10.92 14.65 14.53
N VAL A 208 9.83 14.79 13.78
CA VAL A 208 9.87 14.87 12.31
C VAL A 208 9.48 16.25 11.80
N GLU A 209 9.73 16.48 10.52
CA GLU A 209 9.22 17.60 9.74
C GLU A 209 8.79 17.12 8.36
N TRP A 210 8.11 17.99 7.61
CA TRP A 210 7.42 17.63 6.36
C TRP A 210 7.94 18.53 5.25
N VAL A 211 8.71 17.97 4.32
CA VAL A 211 9.19 18.68 3.11
C VAL A 211 8.12 18.61 2.03
N GLU A 212 7.95 19.67 1.25
CA GLU A 212 6.87 19.78 0.27
C GLU A 212 7.31 19.21 -1.09
N ILE A 213 6.42 18.49 -1.77
CA ILE A 213 6.65 18.03 -3.14
C ILE A 213 6.07 19.08 -4.09
N ASP A 214 6.92 19.67 -4.94
CA ASP A 214 6.53 20.74 -5.86
C ASP A 214 5.73 20.21 -7.07
N ASP A 215 6.08 19.03 -7.59
CA ASP A 215 5.39 18.35 -8.70
C ASP A 215 5.02 16.91 -8.32
N PRO A 216 3.81 16.67 -7.79
CA PRO A 216 3.36 15.33 -7.41
C PRO A 216 2.87 14.48 -8.59
N ASP A 217 2.63 15.05 -9.78
CA ASP A 217 2.12 14.31 -10.97
C ASP A 217 3.05 14.54 -12.18
N PRO A 218 4.33 14.14 -12.09
CA PRO A 218 5.33 14.45 -13.10
C PRO A 218 4.96 13.87 -14.47
N THR A 219 5.07 14.72 -15.50
CA THR A 219 4.76 14.37 -16.90
C THR A 219 6.03 13.97 -17.65
N PHE A 220 6.11 12.72 -18.11
CA PHE A 220 7.32 12.20 -18.74
C PHE A 220 7.36 12.50 -20.25
N PRO A 221 8.50 12.96 -20.80
CA PRO A 221 8.59 13.35 -22.20
C PRO A 221 8.58 12.15 -23.17
N MET A 222 7.79 12.27 -24.22
CA MET A 222 7.86 11.40 -25.40
C MET A 222 8.98 11.82 -26.35
N ASN A 223 9.41 10.89 -27.21
CA ASN A 223 10.42 11.17 -28.23
C ASN A 223 9.95 12.26 -29.23
N ARG A 224 10.88 12.78 -30.06
CA ARG A 224 10.60 13.85 -31.06
C ARG A 224 9.49 13.56 -32.10
N ARG A 225 8.94 12.34 -32.15
CA ARG A 225 7.80 11.95 -33.01
C ARG A 225 6.52 11.68 -32.23
N GLY A 226 6.56 11.69 -30.89
CA GLY A 226 5.44 11.32 -30.02
C GLY A 226 5.14 9.81 -29.98
N THR A 227 6.07 8.95 -30.43
CA THR A 227 5.75 7.51 -30.69
C THR A 227 6.34 6.51 -29.70
N ARG A 228 7.21 6.95 -28.78
CA ARG A 228 7.79 6.14 -27.69
C ARG A 228 8.16 7.07 -26.54
N PRO A 229 8.13 6.60 -25.28
CA PRO A 229 8.68 7.30 -24.12
C PRO A 229 10.21 7.51 -24.26
N THR A 230 10.77 8.35 -23.38
CA THR A 230 12.22 8.53 -23.24
C THR A 230 12.75 8.38 -21.82
N VAL A 231 11.89 8.03 -20.86
CA VAL A 231 12.22 7.84 -19.43
C VAL A 231 11.98 6.37 -19.08
N THR A 232 12.89 5.76 -18.35
CA THR A 232 12.75 4.38 -17.82
C THR A 232 11.74 4.31 -16.69
N ASN A 233 11.21 3.12 -16.39
CA ASN A 233 10.41 2.92 -15.19
C ASN A 233 11.25 3.27 -13.94
N ASP A 234 12.50 2.79 -13.87
CA ASP A 234 13.49 3.17 -12.85
C ASP A 234 13.64 4.68 -12.64
N GLU A 235 13.75 5.50 -13.69
CA GLU A 235 13.84 6.96 -13.60
C GLU A 235 12.51 7.65 -13.25
N ALA A 236 11.39 6.97 -13.47
CA ALA A 236 10.05 7.52 -13.26
C ALA A 236 9.49 7.22 -11.86
N ILE A 237 9.74 6.02 -11.33
CA ILE A 237 9.13 5.52 -10.09
C ILE A 237 9.49 6.39 -8.88
N HIS A 238 10.78 6.75 -8.74
CA HIS A 238 11.27 7.62 -7.66
C HIS A 238 11.28 9.13 -8.01
N ALA A 239 10.65 9.56 -9.11
CA ALA A 239 10.67 10.96 -9.55
C ALA A 239 9.94 11.92 -8.59
N VAL A 240 9.01 11.40 -7.78
CA VAL A 240 8.38 12.11 -6.66
C VAL A 240 9.31 12.10 -5.44
N ALA A 241 9.86 10.94 -5.09
CA ALA A 241 10.72 10.75 -3.92
C ALA A 241 12.01 11.60 -3.95
N GLU A 242 12.69 11.70 -5.10
CA GLU A 242 13.91 12.53 -5.26
C GLU A 242 13.68 14.00 -4.90
N GLN A 243 12.47 14.56 -5.14
CA GLN A 243 12.13 15.94 -4.75
C GLN A 243 12.17 16.11 -3.22
N GLY A 244 11.72 15.09 -2.47
CA GLY A 244 11.84 15.04 -1.01
C GLY A 244 13.28 14.79 -0.56
N TRP A 245 14.00 13.88 -1.21
CA TRP A 245 15.39 13.55 -0.86
C TRP A 245 16.35 14.74 -1.05
N VAL A 246 16.18 15.53 -2.11
CA VAL A 246 16.88 16.81 -2.33
C VAL A 246 16.72 17.76 -1.13
N GLN A 247 15.56 17.72 -0.47
CA GLN A 247 15.23 18.53 0.70
C GLN A 247 15.60 17.85 2.04
N GLY A 248 16.17 16.63 1.99
CA GLY A 248 16.61 15.89 3.17
C GLY A 248 15.57 14.98 3.81
N ALA A 249 14.52 14.58 3.07
CA ALA A 249 13.57 13.55 3.50
C ALA A 249 14.27 12.23 3.93
N ALA A 250 13.59 11.44 4.75
CA ALA A 250 14.10 10.17 5.24
C ALA A 250 13.97 9.06 4.19
N TYR A 251 14.87 8.10 4.28
CA TYR A 251 14.89 6.89 3.46
C TYR A 251 14.33 5.71 4.27
N PHE A 252 13.27 5.09 3.78
CA PHE A 252 12.75 3.81 4.27
C PHE A 252 13.02 2.70 3.25
N SER A 253 12.62 1.47 3.56
CA SER A 253 12.73 0.30 2.68
C SER A 253 11.37 -0.35 2.53
N ARG A 254 10.85 -0.44 1.30
CA ARG A 254 9.57 -1.08 0.97
C ARG A 254 8.45 -0.81 1.98
N LEU A 255 7.92 0.42 1.98
CA LEU A 255 6.82 0.77 2.86
C LEU A 255 5.51 0.23 2.30
N GLU A 256 4.96 -0.78 2.95
CA GLU A 256 3.75 -1.45 2.48
C GLU A 256 2.51 -1.04 3.34
N GLY A 257 1.72 -2.00 3.85
CA GLY A 257 0.50 -1.78 4.61
C GLY A 257 0.55 -0.65 5.68
N ALA A 258 -0.54 0.14 5.75
CA ALA A 258 -0.69 1.26 6.69
C ALA A 258 -2.10 1.33 7.31
N THR A 259 -2.20 1.73 8.58
CA THR A 259 -3.48 1.81 9.31
C THR A 259 -3.49 2.88 10.41
N TYR A 260 -4.67 3.33 10.84
CA TYR A 260 -4.83 4.39 11.84
C TYR A 260 -5.61 3.91 13.08
N ASP A 261 -5.06 4.15 14.28
CA ASP A 261 -5.75 3.97 15.56
C ASP A 261 -5.32 5.06 16.57
N ARG A 262 -6.29 5.62 17.30
CA ARG A 262 -6.09 6.58 18.43
C ARG A 262 -4.99 7.63 18.21
N ASP A 263 -5.09 8.37 17.11
CA ASP A 263 -4.18 9.47 16.72
C ASP A 263 -2.75 9.02 16.35
N ILE A 264 -2.58 7.74 16.01
CA ILE A 264 -1.33 7.14 15.52
C ILE A 264 -1.60 6.54 14.14
N VAL A 265 -0.72 6.82 13.18
CA VAL A 265 -0.62 6.06 11.93
C VAL A 265 0.47 5.02 12.09
N TYR A 266 0.10 3.75 12.00
CA TYR A 266 1.03 2.64 11.92
C TYR A 266 1.29 2.30 10.47
N PHE A 267 2.51 1.90 10.14
CA PHE A 267 2.90 1.42 8.82
C PHE A 267 4.09 0.47 8.91
N VAL A 268 4.21 -0.44 7.96
CA VAL A 268 5.30 -1.42 7.88
C VAL A 268 6.44 -0.95 6.97
N SER A 269 7.60 -1.61 7.06
CA SER A 269 8.74 -1.46 6.16
C SER A 269 9.35 -2.85 5.98
N THR A 270 9.04 -3.51 4.86
CA THR A 270 9.09 -4.98 4.78
C THR A 270 10.51 -5.54 4.84
N GLN A 271 11.43 -4.93 4.11
CA GLN A 271 12.84 -5.33 4.03
C GLN A 271 13.74 -4.45 4.94
N GLY A 272 13.10 -3.70 5.85
CA GLY A 272 13.71 -2.83 6.84
C GLY A 272 14.28 -3.57 8.06
N GLY A 273 15.06 -2.85 8.87
CA GLY A 273 15.68 -3.35 10.12
C GLY A 273 17.08 -3.97 9.94
N GLY A 274 17.54 -4.03 8.70
CA GLY A 274 18.83 -4.60 8.31
C GLY A 274 20.04 -3.70 8.57
N ASP A 275 21.19 -4.13 8.08
CA ASP A 275 22.32 -3.20 7.90
C ASP A 275 22.04 -2.25 6.73
N ARG A 276 22.64 -1.06 6.76
CA ARG A 276 22.37 0.01 5.78
C ARG A 276 22.53 -0.46 4.33
N ALA A 277 21.53 -0.17 3.49
CA ALA A 277 21.56 -0.47 2.06
C ALA A 277 22.76 0.23 1.37
N PRO A 278 23.54 -0.48 0.53
CA PRO A 278 24.74 0.04 -0.12
C PRO A 278 24.40 0.92 -1.34
N TRP A 279 23.57 1.95 -1.13
CA TRP A 279 23.08 2.87 -2.16
C TRP A 279 23.25 4.34 -1.78
N THR A 280 23.51 5.16 -2.79
CA THR A 280 23.66 6.63 -2.70
C THR A 280 22.80 7.32 -3.74
N ARG A 281 22.23 8.47 -3.38
CA ARG A 281 21.32 9.23 -4.25
C ARG A 281 21.97 9.62 -5.58
N GLY A 282 21.23 9.44 -6.66
CA GLY A 282 21.71 9.58 -8.04
C GLY A 282 22.50 8.39 -8.58
N ASP A 283 22.59 7.26 -7.85
CA ASP A 283 23.05 5.99 -8.40
C ASP A 283 21.88 5.27 -9.12
N PRO A 284 21.95 5.07 -10.45
CA PRO A 284 20.90 4.38 -11.21
C PRO A 284 20.91 2.86 -11.01
N ALA A 285 21.83 2.30 -10.23
CA ALA A 285 21.84 0.88 -9.90
C ALA A 285 20.88 0.57 -8.75
N VAL A 286 19.79 -0.16 -9.06
CA VAL A 286 18.97 -0.84 -8.06
C VAL A 286 19.85 -1.80 -7.23
N PRO A 287 19.85 -1.70 -5.89
CA PRO A 287 20.55 -2.66 -5.03
C PRO A 287 19.92 -4.05 -5.14
N PHE A 288 20.75 -5.09 -5.13
CA PHE A 288 20.28 -6.48 -5.16
C PHE A 288 20.29 -7.09 -3.75
N PRO A 289 19.22 -7.77 -3.29
CA PRO A 289 18.01 -8.12 -4.03
C PRO A 289 17.02 -6.95 -4.23
N GLY A 290 17.01 -5.97 -3.31
CA GLY A 290 16.20 -4.75 -3.36
C GLY A 290 16.76 -3.70 -2.40
N PHE A 291 16.13 -2.53 -2.27
CA PHE A 291 16.55 -1.53 -1.27
C PHE A 291 16.15 -1.97 0.15
N GLY A 292 17.02 -2.72 0.83
CA GLY A 292 16.85 -3.17 2.21
C GLY A 292 17.72 -4.40 2.52
N ASN A 293 17.99 -4.68 3.80
CA ASN A 293 18.77 -5.86 4.23
C ASN A 293 18.22 -6.51 5.52
N GLY A 294 16.95 -6.27 5.85
CA GLY A 294 16.28 -6.83 7.01
C GLY A 294 15.04 -7.64 6.64
N PHE A 295 14.24 -7.98 7.64
CA PHE A 295 13.07 -8.86 7.53
C PHE A 295 11.80 -8.22 8.10
N GLY A 296 11.82 -6.91 8.36
CA GLY A 296 10.64 -6.16 8.77
C GLY A 296 10.91 -5.12 9.84
N GLN A 297 10.26 -3.97 9.70
CA GLN A 297 10.02 -3.00 10.76
C GLN A 297 8.54 -2.65 10.80
N ILE A 298 8.04 -2.24 11.97
CA ILE A 298 6.75 -1.58 12.10
C ILE A 298 6.98 -0.25 12.81
N PHE A 299 6.51 0.83 12.17
CA PHE A 299 6.61 2.20 12.64
C PHE A 299 5.26 2.71 13.15
N ALA A 300 5.32 3.74 14.00
CA ALA A 300 4.18 4.49 14.53
C ALA A 300 4.46 5.99 14.43
N TYR A 301 3.72 6.70 13.57
CA TYR A 301 3.74 8.16 13.50
C TYR A 301 2.66 8.74 14.42
N HIS A 302 3.11 9.45 15.47
CA HIS A 302 2.27 10.10 16.46
C HIS A 302 1.85 11.49 15.97
N THR A 303 0.73 11.53 15.24
CA THR A 303 0.17 12.75 14.62
C THR A 303 0.20 13.98 15.54
N ARG A 304 -0.28 13.85 16.79
CA ARG A 304 -0.39 14.95 17.77
C ARG A 304 0.95 15.55 18.23
N SER A 305 2.02 14.76 18.29
CA SER A 305 3.35 15.24 18.72
C SER A 305 4.30 15.46 17.55
N GLN A 306 3.96 14.97 16.35
CA GLN A 306 4.80 14.96 15.16
C GLN A 306 6.14 14.24 15.43
N GLU A 307 6.01 13.05 16.00
CA GLU A 307 7.09 12.13 16.33
C GLU A 307 6.92 10.81 15.58
N LEU A 308 8.02 10.23 15.11
CA LEU A 308 8.06 8.87 14.58
C LEU A 308 8.69 7.93 15.63
N GLU A 309 8.06 6.79 15.88
CA GLU A 309 8.52 5.73 16.77
C GLU A 309 8.70 4.42 15.97
N LEU A 310 9.84 3.75 16.13
CA LEU A 310 9.99 2.36 15.68
C LEU A 310 9.38 1.46 16.78
N VAL A 311 8.29 0.75 16.51
CA VAL A 311 7.58 -0.06 17.51
C VAL A 311 7.90 -1.55 17.43
N TYR A 312 8.38 -2.04 16.29
CA TYR A 312 8.91 -3.39 16.13
C TYR A 312 10.02 -3.44 15.07
N VAL A 313 10.96 -4.38 15.23
CA VAL A 313 11.95 -4.74 14.22
C VAL A 313 12.13 -6.26 14.26
N SER A 314 12.12 -6.91 13.10
CA SER A 314 12.29 -8.36 13.00
C SER A 314 13.72 -8.76 13.42
N PRO A 315 13.88 -9.76 14.29
CA PRO A 315 15.18 -10.37 14.57
C PRO A 315 15.61 -11.36 13.48
N GLY A 316 14.73 -11.73 12.55
CA GLY A 316 14.96 -12.72 11.50
C GLY A 316 13.66 -13.40 11.01
N PRO A 317 13.71 -14.09 9.87
CA PRO A 317 12.54 -14.63 9.16
C PRO A 317 11.85 -15.78 9.90
N ASP A 318 12.46 -16.35 10.95
CA ASP A 318 11.83 -17.34 11.83
C ASP A 318 10.85 -16.72 12.86
N VAL A 319 10.72 -15.39 12.89
CA VAL A 319 9.91 -14.64 13.86
C VAL A 319 8.95 -13.68 13.19
N LEU A 320 9.43 -12.91 12.21
CA LEU A 320 8.63 -12.05 11.34
C LEU A 320 9.38 -11.97 9.99
N ASP A 321 8.74 -12.38 8.91
CA ASP A 321 9.31 -12.38 7.55
C ASP A 321 8.46 -11.48 6.65
N PHE A 322 9.05 -10.41 6.11
CA PHE A 322 8.42 -9.43 5.20
C PHE A 322 6.96 -9.05 5.57
N PRO A 323 6.77 -8.27 6.65
CA PRO A 323 5.46 -7.86 7.12
C PRO A 323 4.80 -6.81 6.22
N ASP A 324 3.73 -7.20 5.54
CA ASP A 324 2.89 -6.34 4.71
C ASP A 324 1.57 -5.91 5.43
N ASN A 325 0.42 -6.50 5.07
CA ASN A 325 -0.84 -5.77 5.09
C ASN A 325 -1.47 -5.65 6.48
N ILE A 326 -1.14 -4.56 7.19
CA ILE A 326 -1.61 -4.34 8.56
C ILE A 326 -3.04 -3.81 8.68
N THR A 327 -3.76 -4.39 9.64
CA THR A 327 -4.97 -3.80 10.22
C THR A 327 -4.84 -3.70 11.74
N THR A 328 -5.81 -3.09 12.42
CA THR A 328 -5.70 -2.80 13.86
C THR A 328 -7.02 -3.01 14.60
N ARG A 329 -6.92 -3.45 15.86
CA ARG A 329 -8.07 -3.59 16.76
C ARG A 329 -7.67 -3.55 18.23
N GLY A 330 -8.30 -2.64 18.98
CA GLY A 330 -8.05 -2.51 20.42
C GLY A 330 -6.61 -2.11 20.76
N GLY A 331 -5.84 -1.63 19.78
CA GLY A 331 -4.40 -1.39 19.87
C GLY A 331 -3.51 -2.58 19.51
N VAL A 332 -4.06 -3.77 19.27
CA VAL A 332 -3.29 -4.89 18.70
C VAL A 332 -3.32 -4.74 17.18
N LEU A 333 -2.14 -4.69 16.56
CA LEU A 333 -2.00 -4.76 15.11
C LEU A 333 -2.13 -6.21 14.66
N VAL A 334 -2.70 -6.44 13.49
CA VAL A 334 -2.67 -7.71 12.78
C VAL A 334 -1.90 -7.47 11.50
N SER A 335 -0.77 -8.16 11.32
CA SER A 335 0.04 -8.11 10.11
C SER A 335 -0.18 -9.35 9.28
N CYS A 336 -0.20 -9.17 7.98
CA CYS A 336 0.16 -10.23 7.05
C CYS A 336 1.68 -10.36 6.92
N GLU A 337 2.12 -11.38 6.21
CA GLU A 337 3.49 -11.62 5.75
C GLU A 337 3.44 -12.01 4.25
N ASP A 338 4.34 -11.43 3.45
CA ASP A 338 4.77 -11.89 2.11
C ASP A 338 6.21 -12.41 2.19
N GLY A 339 6.44 -13.31 3.13
CA GLY A 339 7.71 -13.96 3.42
C GLY A 339 7.99 -15.17 2.53
N SER A 340 9.25 -15.61 2.59
CA SER A 340 9.71 -16.84 1.95
C SER A 340 9.75 -18.04 2.91
N ASN A 341 9.63 -17.79 4.23
CA ASN A 341 9.65 -18.82 5.28
C ASN A 341 8.24 -19.43 5.57
N GLY A 342 7.26 -19.18 4.69
CA GLY A 342 5.87 -19.61 4.81
C GLY A 342 5.02 -18.61 5.61
N ASN A 343 3.91 -18.16 5.03
CA ASN A 343 3.25 -16.91 5.45
C ASN A 343 2.30 -17.06 6.64
N TYR A 344 2.38 -16.14 7.60
CA TYR A 344 1.49 -16.07 8.77
C TYR A 344 0.61 -14.81 8.78
N LEU A 345 -0.52 -14.92 9.49
CA LEU A 345 -1.12 -13.76 10.14
C LEU A 345 -0.51 -13.65 11.54
N ARG A 346 0.20 -12.55 11.79
CA ARG A 346 0.79 -12.21 13.09
C ARG A 346 -0.07 -11.19 13.82
N GLY A 347 -0.16 -11.28 15.14
CA GLY A 347 -0.65 -10.23 16.01
C GLY A 347 0.50 -9.55 16.75
N LEU A 348 0.53 -8.22 16.79
CA LEU A 348 1.50 -7.44 17.57
C LEU A 348 0.76 -6.59 18.62
N THR A 349 1.06 -6.83 19.90
CA THR A 349 0.41 -6.11 21.01
C THR A 349 1.01 -4.71 21.26
N PRO A 350 0.28 -3.80 21.96
CA PRO A 350 0.81 -2.50 22.39
C PRO A 350 2.09 -2.52 23.23
N ASN A 351 2.49 -3.68 23.76
CA ASN A 351 3.72 -3.89 24.54
C ASN A 351 4.79 -4.69 23.80
N GLY A 352 4.70 -4.78 22.47
CA GLY A 352 5.75 -5.35 21.61
C GLY A 352 5.80 -6.89 21.57
N VAL A 353 4.73 -7.58 21.99
CA VAL A 353 4.66 -9.04 21.92
C VAL A 353 4.04 -9.45 20.58
N LEU A 354 4.82 -10.16 19.78
CA LEU A 354 4.36 -10.82 18.55
C LEU A 354 3.80 -12.21 18.90
N PHE A 355 2.72 -12.63 18.23
CA PHE A 355 2.13 -13.97 18.36
C PHE A 355 1.42 -14.39 17.07
N ASP A 356 1.23 -15.69 16.87
CA ASP A 356 0.59 -16.23 15.67
C ASP A 356 -0.95 -16.23 15.79
N ILE A 357 -1.62 -15.79 14.73
CA ILE A 357 -3.08 -15.87 14.57
C ILE A 357 -3.45 -17.03 13.63
N ALA A 358 -2.71 -17.18 12.52
CA ALA A 358 -2.84 -18.27 11.56
C ALA A 358 -1.55 -18.44 10.76
N GLN A 359 -1.38 -19.58 10.09
CA GLN A 359 -0.38 -19.83 9.06
C GLN A 359 -1.09 -20.25 7.78
N ASN A 360 -0.62 -19.84 6.61
CA ASN A 360 -1.09 -20.37 5.34
C ASN A 360 -0.51 -21.78 5.15
N LEU A 361 -1.38 -22.75 4.86
CA LEU A 361 -1.02 -24.15 4.59
C LEU A 361 -1.74 -24.66 3.33
N ILE A 362 -2.17 -23.75 2.45
CA ILE A 362 -2.83 -24.06 1.18
C ILE A 362 -1.76 -24.51 0.16
N PRO A 363 -1.93 -25.67 -0.52
CA PRO A 363 -0.93 -26.18 -1.46
C PRO A 363 -1.07 -25.57 -2.86
N LYS A 364 0.06 -25.13 -3.41
CA LYS A 364 0.29 -24.50 -4.72
C LYS A 364 1.19 -25.40 -5.57
N GLY A 365 0.80 -26.67 -5.71
CA GLY A 365 1.66 -27.72 -6.24
C GLY A 365 2.54 -28.32 -5.14
N ASP A 366 3.86 -28.28 -5.33
CA ASP A 366 4.84 -28.74 -4.31
C ASP A 366 5.17 -27.65 -3.27
N ASP A 367 4.80 -26.39 -3.54
CA ASP A 367 4.82 -25.27 -2.59
C ASP A 367 3.58 -25.33 -1.69
N ILE A 368 3.74 -25.10 -0.39
CA ILE A 368 2.67 -25.16 0.62
C ILE A 368 2.77 -23.92 1.50
N GLY A 369 1.82 -22.99 1.35
CA GLY A 369 1.81 -21.75 2.12
C GLY A 369 2.66 -20.60 1.56
N GLY A 370 3.31 -20.76 0.41
CA GLY A 370 4.02 -19.70 -0.33
C GLY A 370 3.14 -18.82 -1.24
N ASP A 371 1.81 -18.88 -1.08
CA ASP A 371 0.93 -17.74 -1.40
C ASP A 371 0.82 -16.85 -0.14
N GLU A 372 0.81 -15.53 -0.30
CA GLU A 372 0.76 -14.57 0.81
C GLU A 372 -0.65 -14.33 1.38
N PHE A 373 -0.72 -13.74 2.58
CA PHE A 373 -1.97 -13.25 3.14
C PHE A 373 -2.16 -11.79 2.74
N ALA A 374 -3.24 -11.43 2.04
CA ALA A 374 -3.43 -10.04 1.59
C ALA A 374 -4.66 -9.36 2.23
N GLY A 375 -4.55 -8.07 2.55
CA GLY A 375 -5.70 -7.21 2.84
C GLY A 375 -6.53 -7.61 4.06
N SER A 376 -5.90 -7.80 5.23
CA SER A 376 -6.59 -8.10 6.48
C SER A 376 -7.53 -6.96 6.94
N THR A 377 -8.73 -7.29 7.46
CA THR A 377 -9.70 -6.28 7.95
C THR A 377 -10.77 -6.88 8.88
N PHE A 378 -11.17 -6.16 9.92
CA PHE A 378 -12.24 -6.60 10.82
C PHE A 378 -13.63 -6.19 10.33
N SER A 379 -14.64 -7.03 10.59
CA SER A 379 -16.04 -6.67 10.38
C SER A 379 -16.45 -5.48 11.26
N PRO A 380 -17.47 -4.68 10.88
CA PRO A 380 -17.86 -3.46 11.62
C PRO A 380 -18.39 -3.70 13.05
N ASP A 381 -18.90 -4.90 13.32
CA ASP A 381 -19.29 -5.39 14.65
C ASP A 381 -18.13 -6.08 15.40
N GLY A 382 -17.02 -6.33 14.71
CA GLY A 382 -15.88 -7.07 15.20
C GLY A 382 -16.11 -8.57 15.44
N SER A 383 -17.16 -9.19 14.93
CA SER A 383 -17.36 -10.65 15.06
C SER A 383 -16.37 -11.47 14.21
N THR A 384 -15.83 -10.88 13.15
CA THR A 384 -15.08 -11.58 12.08
C THR A 384 -13.80 -10.82 11.74
N LEU A 385 -12.70 -11.54 11.52
CA LEU A 385 -11.54 -11.07 10.77
C LEU A 385 -11.68 -11.61 9.34
N PHE A 386 -11.70 -10.72 8.36
CA PHE A 386 -11.59 -11.07 6.95
C PHE A 386 -10.13 -10.92 6.51
N VAL A 387 -9.68 -11.82 5.64
CA VAL A 387 -8.35 -11.78 5.02
C VAL A 387 -8.45 -12.42 3.64
N ASN A 388 -7.52 -12.13 2.74
CA ASN A 388 -7.40 -12.83 1.46
C ASN A 388 -6.15 -13.70 1.42
N ILE A 389 -6.10 -14.59 0.43
CA ILE A 389 -4.85 -15.21 -0.05
C ILE A 389 -4.65 -14.66 -1.45
N GLN A 390 -3.54 -13.99 -1.69
CA GLN A 390 -3.16 -13.49 -3.01
C GLN A 390 -2.53 -14.65 -3.78
N ALA A 391 -3.14 -14.98 -4.93
CA ALA A 391 -2.81 -16.18 -5.68
C ALA A 391 -3.45 -16.13 -7.07
N SER A 392 -2.94 -16.98 -7.98
CA SER A 392 -3.57 -17.23 -9.29
C SER A 392 -5.02 -17.74 -9.21
N THR A 393 -5.43 -18.27 -8.04
CA THR A 393 -6.83 -18.54 -7.67
C THR A 393 -7.12 -17.92 -6.30
N GLY A 394 -7.00 -16.59 -6.21
CA GLY A 394 -7.13 -15.83 -4.97
C GLY A 394 -8.40 -16.11 -4.18
N MET A 395 -8.27 -16.15 -2.85
CA MET A 395 -9.32 -16.58 -1.91
C MET A 395 -9.66 -15.46 -0.93
N SER A 396 -10.90 -15.40 -0.43
CA SER A 396 -11.26 -14.55 0.72
C SER A 396 -11.80 -15.43 1.86
N ILE A 397 -11.20 -15.30 3.04
CA ILE A 397 -11.44 -16.11 4.23
C ILE A 397 -12.15 -15.26 5.29
N ALA A 398 -13.07 -15.87 6.04
CA ALA A 398 -13.78 -15.25 7.16
C ALA A 398 -13.50 -16.04 8.45
N ILE A 399 -12.71 -15.45 9.36
CA ILE A 399 -12.26 -16.08 10.60
C ILE A 399 -13.08 -15.55 11.78
N PHE A 400 -13.87 -16.41 12.40
CA PHE A 400 -14.78 -16.06 13.51
C PHE A 400 -14.09 -16.32 14.86
N GLY A 401 -14.14 -15.36 15.78
CA GLY A 401 -13.46 -15.48 17.07
C GLY A 401 -13.80 -14.36 18.05
N ASN A 402 -13.38 -14.51 19.31
CA ASN A 402 -13.51 -13.45 20.31
C ASN A 402 -12.37 -12.42 20.16
N TRP A 403 -12.37 -11.70 19.04
CA TRP A 403 -11.35 -10.73 18.66
C TRP A 403 -11.22 -9.51 19.59
N SER A 404 -12.06 -9.39 20.63
CA SER A 404 -11.89 -8.44 21.73
C SER A 404 -10.93 -8.92 22.83
N SER A 405 -10.53 -10.20 22.82
CA SER A 405 -9.50 -10.78 23.68
C SER A 405 -8.29 -11.28 22.88
N MET A 406 -8.01 -10.66 21.74
CA MET A 406 -6.83 -10.92 20.93
C MET A 406 -5.60 -10.35 21.66
N GLY A 407 -4.58 -11.18 21.91
CA GLY A 407 -3.35 -10.76 22.61
C GLY A 407 -3.51 -10.43 24.10
N MET A 408 -4.51 -11.00 24.78
CA MET A 408 -4.72 -10.88 26.24
C MET A 408 -4.26 -12.12 27.02
#